data_AF-A0A920MTN6-F1
#
_entry.id   AF-A0A920MTN6-F1
#
_cell.length_a   1.000
_cell.length_b   1.000
_cell.length_c   1.000
_cell.angle_alpha   90.00
_cell.angle_beta   90.00
_cell.angle_gamma   90.00
#
_symmetry.space_group_name_H-M   'P 1'
#
loop_
_entity.id
_entity.type
_entity.pdbx_description
1 polymer ?
#
loop_
_entity_poly.entity_id
_entity_poly.type
_entity_poly.pdbx_seq_one_letter_code
_entity_poly.pdbx_strand_id
1 'polypeptide(L)' 'MIGHRGIYKDGWSASTIRQPETVFSEEHWELHDLRNDPTESVDLSEKYPEKVEYMKSLWEEVAWENQVFPLDEGKM' A
#
# COMPACT_ATOMS: atom_id res chain seq x y z
N MET A 1 2.95 15.57 8.48
CA MET A 1 3.74 14.35 8.26
C MET A 1 2.92 13.48 7.32
N ILE A 2 3.44 13.16 6.14
CA ILE A 2 2.71 12.35 5.15
C ILE A 2 2.90 10.89 5.56
N GLY A 3 1.84 10.23 6.04
CA GLY A 3 1.87 8.80 6.33
C GLY A 3 1.78 8.00 5.03
N HIS A 4 2.86 7.29 4.68
CA HIS A 4 2.84 6.31 3.59
C HIS A 4 2.30 4.99 4.13
N ARG A 5 1.43 4.32 3.37
CA ARG A 5 0.94 2.97 3.70
C ARG A 5 1.78 1.96 2.96
N GLY A 6 2.13 0.87 3.63
CA GLY A 6 2.93 -0.19 3.04
C GLY A 6 2.82 -1.48 3.82
N ILE A 7 2.84 -2.60 3.10
CA ILE A 7 2.86 -3.93 3.67
C ILE A 7 3.77 -4.84 2.85
N TYR A 8 4.48 -5.71 3.57
CA TYR A 8 5.23 -6.81 2.99
C TYR A 8 4.64 -8.14 3.41
N LYS A 9 4.48 -9.07 2.47
CA LYS A 9 4.07 -10.45 2.74
C LYS A 9 4.64 -11.42 1.72
N ASP A 10 5.43 -12.39 2.20
CA ASP A 10 5.92 -13.55 1.44
C ASP A 10 6.54 -13.22 0.07
N GLY A 11 7.38 -12.17 0.04
CA GLY A 11 8.07 -11.71 -1.18
C GLY A 11 7.33 -10.62 -1.95
N TRP A 12 6.09 -10.30 -1.60
CA TRP A 12 5.33 -9.20 -2.19
C TRP A 12 5.40 -7.96 -1.31
N SER A 13 5.62 -6.82 -1.95
CA SER A 13 5.51 -5.50 -1.34
C SER A 13 4.36 -4.75 -2.01
N ALA A 14 3.50 -4.14 -1.20
CA ALA A 14 2.47 -3.24 -1.67
C ALA A 14 2.55 -1.94 -0.89
N SER A 15 2.58 -0.80 -1.59
CA SER A 15 2.74 0.51 -0.95
C SER A 15 1.98 1.59 -1.70
N THR A 16 1.66 2.67 -1.01
CA THR A 16 1.12 3.89 -1.62
C THR A 16 2.20 4.96 -1.70
N ILE A 17 2.41 5.51 -2.89
CA ILE A 17 3.14 6.76 -3.05
C ILE A 17 2.11 7.88 -2.94
N ARG A 18 2.02 8.45 -1.73
CA ARG A 18 1.03 9.49 -1.47
C ARG A 18 1.29 10.70 -2.35
N GLN A 19 0.34 11.02 -3.24
CA GLN A 19 0.33 12.31 -3.91
C GLN A 19 -0.37 13.34 -3.01
N PRO A 20 0.10 14.61 -3.00
CA PRO A 20 -0.61 15.67 -2.31
C PRO A 20 -2.07 15.74 -2.77
N GLU A 21 -2.98 16.05 -1.85
CA GLU A 21 -4.41 16.25 -2.12
C GLU A 21 -5.20 15.00 -2.58
N THR A 22 -4.62 13.80 -2.53
CA THR A 22 -5.35 12.54 -2.76
C THR A 22 -5.93 12.00 -1.45
N VAL A 23 -7.24 11.69 -1.47
CA VAL A 23 -7.91 10.99 -0.36
C VAL A 23 -7.46 9.53 -0.31
N PHE A 24 -7.38 8.92 0.88
CA PHE A 24 -6.87 7.55 1.02
C PHE A 24 -7.62 6.50 0.18
N SER A 25 -8.90 6.72 -0.10
CA SER A 25 -9.71 5.84 -0.95
C SER A 25 -9.34 5.89 -2.43
N GLU A 26 -8.64 6.94 -2.87
CA GLU A 26 -8.25 7.17 -4.27
C GLU A 26 -6.75 6.93 -4.50
N GLU A 27 -5.99 6.58 -3.45
CA GLU A 27 -4.57 6.28 -3.59
C GLU A 27 -4.34 5.00 -4.39
N HIS A 28 -3.51 5.14 -5.43
CA HIS A 28 -2.97 4.01 -6.17
C HIS A 28 -2.04 3.20 -5.27
N TRP A 29 -2.24 1.88 -5.26
CA TRP A 29 -1.34 0.94 -4.60
C TRP A 29 -0.47 0.30 -5.66
N GLU A 30 0.84 0.52 -5.54
CA GLU A 30 1.83 -0.17 -6.35
C GLU A 30 2.09 -1.56 -5.76
N LEU A 31 2.40 -2.52 -6.62
CA LEU A 31 2.69 -3.89 -6.24
C LEU A 31 4.01 -4.34 -6.84
N HIS A 32 4.91 -4.81 -5.99
CA HIS A 32 6.25 -5.27 -6.38
C HIS A 32 6.50 -6.71 -5.91
N ASP A 33 7.14 -7.52 -6.77
CA ASP A 33 7.66 -8.84 -6.39
C ASP A 33 9.15 -8.72 -6.03
N LEU A 34 9.45 -8.54 -4.74
CA LEU A 34 10.82 -8.32 -4.25
C LEU A 34 11.76 -9.49 -4.48
N ARG A 35 11.24 -10.68 -4.80
CA ARG A 35 12.07 -11.85 -5.12
C ARG A 35 12.72 -11.71 -6.48
N ASN A 36 12.06 -11.01 -7.40
CA ASN A 36 12.50 -10.80 -8.78
C ASN A 36 12.96 -9.35 -9.02
N ASP A 37 12.42 -8.39 -8.26
CA ASP A 37 12.73 -6.97 -8.31
C ASP A 37 12.86 -6.40 -6.88
N PRO A 38 14.01 -6.61 -6.21
CA PRO A 38 14.26 -6.07 -4.88
C PRO A 38 14.38 -4.53 -4.86
N THR A 39 14.41 -3.89 -6.03
CA THR A 39 14.50 -2.43 -6.18
C THR A 39 13.16 -1.74 -6.34
N GLU A 40 12.04 -2.48 -6.38
CA GLU A 40 10.70 -1.93 -6.54
C GLU A 40 10.60 -0.99 -7.76
N SER A 41 11.19 -1.42 -8.88
CA SER A 41 11.28 -0.64 -10.11
C SER A 41 10.12 -0.89 -11.09
N VAL A 42 9.46 -2.05 -10.98
CA VAL A 42 8.37 -2.47 -11.87
C VAL A 42 7.08 -2.64 -11.08
N ASP A 43 6.15 -1.70 -11.26
CA ASP A 43 4.79 -1.84 -10.72
C ASP A 43 4.01 -2.94 -11.48
N LEU A 44 3.52 -3.91 -10.73
CA LEU A 44 2.72 -5.05 -11.19
C LEU A 44 1.25 -4.93 -10.81
N SER A 45 0.82 -3.79 -10.27
CA SER A 45 -0.54 -3.54 -9.78
C SER A 45 -1.61 -3.81 -10.84
N GLU A 46 -1.41 -3.32 -12.08
CA GLU A 46 -2.31 -3.54 -13.20
C GLU A 46 -2.32 -5.00 -13.69
N LYS A 47 -1.22 -5.72 -13.46
CA LYS A 47 -1.05 -7.10 -13.90
C LYS A 47 -1.68 -8.10 -12.93
N TYR A 48 -1.69 -7.79 -11.64
CA TYR A 48 -2.23 -8.64 -10.57
C TYR A 48 -3.17 -7.85 -9.64
N PRO A 49 -4.29 -7.31 -10.15
CA PRO A 49 -5.21 -6.50 -9.36
C PRO A 49 -5.80 -7.26 -8.16
N GLU A 50 -6.03 -8.57 -8.29
CA GLU A 50 -6.48 -9.43 -7.19
C GLU A 50 -5.45 -9.54 -6.07
N LYS A 51 -4.15 -9.49 -6.40
CA LYS A 51 -3.07 -9.51 -5.43
C LYS A 51 -3.00 -8.17 -4.70
N VAL A 52 -3.20 -7.06 -5.42
CA VAL A 52 -3.30 -5.71 -4.83
C VAL A 52 -4.41 -5.69 -3.76
N GLU A 53 -5.61 -6.14 -4.09
CA GLU A 53 -6.75 -6.14 -3.14
C GLU A 53 -6.50 -7.04 -1.93
N TYR A 54 -5.85 -8.20 -2.12
CA TYR A 54 -5.42 -9.05 -1.02
C TYR A 54 -4.43 -8.34 -0.08
N MET A 55 -3.41 -7.69 -0.63
CA MET A 55 -2.40 -6.99 0.17
C MET A 55 -3.00 -5.77 0.89
N LYS A 56 -3.92 -5.03 0.24
CA LYS A 56 -4.69 -3.94 0.87
C LYS A 56 -5.49 -4.43 2.07
N SER A 57 -6.24 -5.52 1.89
CA SER A 57 -7.06 -6.11 2.97
C SER A 57 -6.19 -6.54 4.15
N LEU A 58 -5.03 -7.15 3.87
CA LEU A 58 -4.07 -7.54 4.92
C LEU A 58 -3.49 -6.31 5.65
N TRP A 59 -3.19 -5.24 4.92
CA TRP A 59 -2.74 -3.99 5.53
C TRP A 59 -3.80 -3.42 6.46
N GLU A 60 -5.07 -3.41 6.05
CA GLU A 60 -6.18 -2.92 6.88
C GLU A 60 -6.36 -3.73 8.16
N GLU A 61 -6.34 -5.06 8.06
CA GLU A 61 -6.41 -5.96 9.22
C GLU A 61 -5.31 -5.65 10.24
N VAL A 62 -4.06 -5.61 9.79
CA VAL A 62 -2.90 -5.31 10.64
C VAL A 62 -2.96 -3.88 11.18
N ALA A 63 -3.45 -2.92 10.41
CA ALA A 63 -3.62 -1.54 10.84
C ALA A 63 -4.63 -1.41 11.99
N TRP A 64 -5.73 -2.17 11.96
CA TRP A 64 -6.67 -2.27 13.08
C TRP A 64 -6.04 -2.92 14.31
N GLU A 65 -5.37 -4.05 14.14
CA GLU A 65 -4.73 -4.77 15.24
C GLU A 65 -3.66 -3.93 15.95
N ASN A 66 -2.93 -3.12 15.20
CA ASN A 66 -1.80 -2.32 15.70
C ASN A 66 -2.18 -0.87 16.03
N GLN A 67 -3.47 -0.55 16.08
CA GLN A 67 -3.97 0.80 16.44
C GLN A 67 -3.37 1.91 15.56
N VAL A 68 -3.12 1.61 14.29
CA VAL A 68 -2.69 2.59 13.28
C VAL A 68 -3.84 3.55 12.96
N PHE A 69 -5.08 3.10 13.12
CA PHE A 69 -6.26 3.94 13.01
C PHE A 69 -6.50 4.79 14.28
N PRO A 70 -7.05 6.02 14.14
CA PRO A 70 -7.43 6.66 12.89
C PRO A 70 -6.22 7.20 12.12
N LEU A 71 -6.19 6.96 10.82
CA LEU A 71 -5.20 7.60 9.95
C LEU A 71 -5.53 9.08 9.78
N ASP A 72 -4.51 9.93 9.87
CA ASP A 72 -4.63 11.33 9.53
C ASP A 72 -4.73 11.49 8.00
N GLU A 73 -5.94 11.81 7.53
CA GLU A 73 -6.22 12.10 6.12
C GLU A 73 -5.49 13.35 5.62
N GLY A 74 -4.79 14.10 6.49
CA GLY A 74 -4.08 15.31 6.09
C GLY A 74 -5.02 16.40 5.62
N LYS A 75 -6.22 16.49 6.21
CA LYS A 75 -7.21 17.54 5.92
C LYS A 75 -6.57 18.91 6.12
N MET A 76 -6.44 19.67 5.04
CA MET A 76 -6.68 21.11 5.04
C MET A 76 -8.09 21.36 4.52
#